data_AF-A0A392PY36-F1
#
_entry.id   AF-A0A392PY36-F1
#
_cell.length_a   1.000
_cell.length_b   1.000
_cell.length_c   1.000
_cell.angle_alpha   90.00
_cell.angle_beta   90.00
_cell.angle_gamma   90.00
#
_symmetry.space_group_name_H-M   'P 1'
#
loop_
_entity.id
_entity.type
_entity.pdbx_description
1 polymer ?
#
loop_
_entity_poly.entity_id
_entity_poly.type
_entity_poly.pdbx_seq_one_letter_code
_entity_poly.pdbx_strand_id
1 'polypeptide(L)'
;MTNINSQLITAKGGGLTIFAPDDSAFSHLKAGFLNSLNEGKKIELLQFHILPQFVDSNNFDSLSNPVETVAGKDPLKLPLNVESFGNSVNLSTGVVNASVTGVVYQDNKLAIYRLDKVLLPLDFFGTKAPASAPVAAAKAPKSDKGKSSSAEDDDESSTTQDQKSSG
;
A
#
# COMPACT_ATOMS: atom_id res chain seq x y z
N MET A 1 4.13 -12.81 -5.71
CA MET A 1 5.23 -12.53 -4.75
C MET A 1 6.36 -11.88 -5.54
N THR A 2 6.78 -10.68 -5.18
CA THR A 2 7.73 -9.88 -5.96
C THR A 2 9.12 -10.01 -5.36
N ASN A 3 10.02 -10.75 -6.02
CA ASN A 3 11.38 -10.98 -5.50
C ASN A 3 12.21 -9.69 -5.58
N ILE A 4 12.81 -9.26 -4.46
CA ILE A 4 13.63 -8.03 -4.37
C ILE A 4 14.76 -8.03 -5.41
N ASN A 5 15.38 -9.18 -5.69
CA ASN A 5 16.42 -9.31 -6.73
C ASN A 5 15.87 -9.02 -8.14
N SER A 6 14.60 -9.34 -8.40
CA SER A 6 13.91 -8.97 -9.64
C SER A 6 13.54 -7.49 -9.68
N GLN A 7 13.32 -6.84 -8.53
CA GLN A 7 13.02 -5.41 -8.44
C GLN A 7 14.24 -4.55 -8.77
N LEU A 8 15.45 -4.96 -8.36
CA LEU A 8 16.71 -4.33 -8.78
C LEU A 8 16.88 -4.30 -10.32
N ILE A 9 16.35 -5.31 -11.02
CA ILE A 9 16.37 -5.40 -12.50
C ILE A 9 15.18 -4.67 -13.14
N THR A 10 14.05 -4.57 -12.43
CA THR A 10 12.78 -4.01 -12.94
C THR A 10 12.56 -2.55 -12.50
N ALA A 11 13.48 -1.95 -11.75
CA ALA A 11 13.50 -0.52 -11.40
C ALA A 11 13.78 0.32 -12.66
N LYS A 12 12.72 0.60 -13.43
CA LYS A 12 12.69 1.24 -14.77
C LYS A 12 13.26 2.68 -14.85
N GLY A 13 13.92 3.18 -13.80
CA GLY A 13 14.28 4.60 -13.64
C GLY A 13 15.58 4.90 -12.88
N GLY A 14 16.45 3.92 -12.60
CA GLY A 14 17.85 4.23 -12.24
C GLY A 14 18.28 4.13 -10.77
N GLY A 15 17.69 3.26 -9.95
CA GLY A 15 18.35 2.80 -8.72
C GLY A 15 17.42 2.45 -7.56
N LEU A 16 18.02 2.21 -6.38
CA LEU A 16 17.34 1.89 -5.13
C LEU A 16 17.92 2.68 -3.95
N THR A 17 17.11 2.85 -2.91
CA THR A 17 17.53 3.34 -1.59
C THR A 17 17.06 2.35 -0.54
N ILE A 18 17.95 1.93 0.36
CA ILE A 18 17.66 1.00 1.45
C ILE A 18 17.91 1.71 2.78
N PHE A 19 16.93 1.67 3.67
CA PHE A 19 17.08 2.10 5.05
C PHE A 19 17.36 0.88 5.93
N ALA A 20 18.59 0.72 6.38
CA ALA A 20 19.03 -0.39 7.22
C ALA A 20 19.02 0.03 8.71
N PRO A 21 18.12 -0.51 9.56
CA PRO A 21 18.17 -0.25 10.99
C PRO A 21 19.38 -0.93 11.63
N ASP A 22 20.05 -0.23 12.56
CA ASP A 22 21.14 -0.81 13.37
C ASP A 22 20.64 -1.94 14.29
N ASP A 23 21.54 -2.80 14.79
CA ASP A 23 21.19 -3.85 15.77
C ASP A 23 20.47 -3.28 17.02
N SER A 24 20.84 -2.07 17.43
CA SER A 24 20.19 -1.33 18.52
C SER A 24 18.75 -0.91 18.17
N ALA A 25 18.43 -0.66 16.91
CA ALA A 25 17.09 -0.28 16.45
C ALA A 25 16.04 -1.35 16.77
N PHE A 26 16.43 -2.63 16.73
CA PHE A 26 15.56 -3.75 17.08
C PHE A 26 15.25 -3.83 18.56
N SER A 27 16.08 -3.25 19.44
CA SER A 27 15.79 -3.18 20.89
C SER A 27 14.65 -2.22 21.24
N HIS A 28 14.34 -1.26 20.36
CA HIS A 28 13.20 -0.36 20.51
C HIS A 28 11.86 -1.00 20.10
N LEU A 29 11.87 -2.21 19.53
CA LEU A 29 10.64 -2.95 19.21
C LEU A 29 10.03 -3.58 20.46
N LYS A 30 8.69 -3.65 20.49
CA LYS A 30 7.97 -4.42 21.52
C LYS A 30 8.42 -5.89 21.47
N ALA A 31 8.81 -6.44 22.62
CA ALA A 31 9.21 -7.84 22.74
C ALA A 31 8.17 -8.79 22.10
N GLY A 32 8.64 -9.69 21.23
CA GLY A 32 7.81 -10.61 20.48
C GLY A 32 7.15 -10.06 19.20
N PHE A 33 7.25 -8.76 18.89
CA PHE A 33 6.59 -8.15 17.72
C PHE A 33 6.91 -8.88 16.41
N LEU A 34 8.19 -9.04 16.06
CA LEU A 34 8.62 -9.74 14.83
C LEU A 34 8.21 -11.23 14.81
N ASN A 35 7.98 -11.84 15.97
CA ASN A 35 7.50 -13.22 16.06
C ASN A 35 5.98 -13.33 15.87
N SER A 36 5.22 -12.24 16.13
CA SER A 36 3.79 -12.17 15.85
C SER A 36 3.46 -11.93 14.37
N LEU A 37 4.43 -11.46 13.57
CA LEU A 37 4.28 -11.25 12.14
C LEU A 37 4.33 -12.56 11.35
N ASN A 38 3.36 -12.76 10.46
CA ASN A 38 3.40 -13.81 9.44
C ASN A 38 4.44 -13.48 8.35
N GLU A 39 4.77 -14.45 7.49
CA GLU A 39 5.79 -14.30 6.44
C GLU A 39 5.49 -13.14 5.47
N GLY A 40 4.23 -12.98 5.07
CA GLY A 40 3.79 -11.87 4.23
C GLY A 40 4.09 -10.51 4.86
N LYS A 41 3.76 -10.34 6.15
CA LYS A 41 4.04 -9.11 6.90
C LYS A 41 5.53 -8.91 7.20
N LYS A 42 6.33 -9.98 7.30
CA LYS A 42 7.81 -9.86 7.36
C LYS A 42 8.41 -9.37 6.05
N ILE A 43 7.90 -9.86 4.91
CA ILE A 43 8.30 -9.39 3.57
C ILE A 43 7.83 -7.95 3.35
N GLU A 44 6.61 -7.61 3.74
CA GLU A 44 6.07 -6.24 3.69
C GLU A 44 6.90 -5.26 4.53
N LEU A 45 7.28 -5.64 5.75
CA LEU A 45 8.18 -4.86 6.61
C LEU A 45 9.54 -4.59 5.95
N LEU A 46 10.16 -5.62 5.36
CA LEU A 46 11.45 -5.47 4.67
C LEU A 46 11.33 -4.59 3.42
N GLN A 47 10.25 -4.75 2.64
CA GLN A 47 10.00 -3.90 1.47
C GLN A 47 9.68 -2.44 1.83
N PHE A 48 9.13 -2.17 3.02
CA PHE A 48 8.84 -0.81 3.49
C PHE A 48 10.12 -0.03 3.83
N HIS A 49 11.23 -0.73 4.07
CA HIS A 49 12.56 -0.13 4.25
C HIS A 49 13.27 0.19 2.94
N ILE A 50 12.64 0.00 1.77
CA ILE A 50 13.27 0.18 0.46
C ILE A 50 12.45 1.17 -0.37
N LEU A 51 13.10 2.18 -0.96
CA LEU A 51 12.52 3.05 -1.98
C LEU A 51 12.85 2.48 -3.38
N PRO A 52 11.90 2.49 -4.34
CA PRO A 52 12.09 2.01 -5.72
C PRO A 52 12.90 2.99 -6.60
N GLN A 53 13.70 3.85 -5.98
CA GLN A 53 14.47 4.94 -6.61
C GLN A 53 15.75 5.21 -5.79
N PHE A 54 16.81 5.66 -6.46
CA PHE A 54 18.01 6.17 -5.79
C PHE A 54 17.75 7.60 -5.26
N VAL A 55 18.11 7.85 -4.00
CA VAL A 55 18.03 9.16 -3.36
C VAL A 55 19.39 9.46 -2.73
N ASP A 56 20.01 10.56 -3.15
CA ASP A 56 21.23 11.08 -2.54
C ASP A 56 20.93 11.73 -1.18
N SER A 57 21.89 11.73 -0.26
CA SER A 57 21.76 12.31 1.08
C SER A 57 21.42 13.81 1.07
N ASN A 58 21.73 14.52 -0.02
CA ASN A 58 21.40 15.93 -0.22
C ASN A 58 20.04 16.15 -0.91
N ASN A 59 19.39 15.09 -1.42
CA ASN A 59 18.19 15.17 -2.25
C ASN A 59 16.91 14.72 -1.54
N PHE A 60 16.96 14.38 -0.24
CA PHE A 60 15.78 13.96 0.52
C PHE A 60 14.65 14.99 0.55
N ASP A 61 14.97 16.30 0.58
CA ASP A 61 14.00 17.39 0.51
C ASP A 61 13.31 17.52 -0.86
N SER A 62 13.77 16.80 -1.88
CA SER A 62 13.11 16.70 -3.20
C SER A 62 12.05 15.59 -3.28
N LEU A 63 11.84 14.82 -2.21
CA LEU A 63 10.83 13.76 -2.17
C LEU A 63 9.44 14.33 -1.87
N SER A 64 8.46 13.95 -2.69
CA SER A 64 7.05 14.25 -2.42
C SER A 64 6.53 13.31 -1.32
N ASN A 65 6.11 13.87 -0.19
CA ASN A 65 5.51 13.12 0.91
C ASN A 65 4.01 12.83 0.66
N PRO A 66 3.48 11.65 1.04
CA PRO A 66 4.20 10.48 1.53
C PRO A 66 5.00 9.77 0.42
N VAL A 67 6.22 9.35 0.75
CA VAL A 67 7.17 8.71 -0.17
C VAL A 67 6.74 7.27 -0.45
N GLU A 68 6.75 6.89 -1.73
CA GLU A 68 6.50 5.52 -2.16
C GLU A 68 7.64 4.58 -1.74
N THR A 69 7.26 3.48 -1.09
CA THR A 69 8.16 2.36 -0.75
C THR A 69 7.87 1.15 -1.63
N VAL A 70 8.80 0.19 -1.67
CA VAL A 70 8.62 -1.09 -2.36
C VAL A 70 7.50 -1.94 -1.75
N ALA A 71 7.05 -1.66 -0.52
CA ALA A 71 5.88 -2.33 0.06
C ALA A 71 4.56 -1.92 -0.61
N GLY A 72 4.47 -0.71 -1.19
CA GLY A 72 3.30 -0.26 -1.92
C GLY A 72 3.08 1.26 -1.88
N LYS A 73 2.01 1.69 -2.58
CA LYS A 73 1.64 3.10 -2.79
C LYS A 73 0.53 3.61 -1.86
N ASP A 74 -0.09 2.77 -1.03
CA ASP A 74 -1.28 3.13 -0.22
C ASP A 74 -0.91 4.10 0.92
N PRO A 75 -1.16 5.42 0.82
CA PRO A 75 -0.65 6.40 1.79
C PRO A 75 -1.35 6.31 3.16
N LEU A 76 -2.52 5.66 3.21
CA LEU A 76 -3.30 5.44 4.44
C LEU A 76 -2.83 4.20 5.24
N LYS A 77 -2.02 3.33 4.63
CA LYS A 77 -1.54 2.06 5.22
C LYS A 77 -0.03 2.04 5.39
N LEU A 78 0.66 2.60 4.41
CA LEU A 78 2.11 2.66 4.27
C LEU A 78 2.61 4.12 4.19
N PRO A 79 2.16 5.06 5.06
CA PRO A 79 2.72 6.41 5.07
C PRO A 79 4.19 6.34 5.47
N LEU A 80 5.07 6.87 4.62
CA LEU A 80 6.44 7.20 4.96
C LEU A 80 6.68 8.67 4.60
N ASN A 81 6.77 9.54 5.59
CA ASN A 81 7.17 10.92 5.38
C ASN A 81 8.68 11.03 5.63
N VAL A 82 9.39 11.73 4.74
CA VAL A 82 10.82 12.05 4.88
C VAL A 82 10.98 13.57 4.97
N GLU A 83 11.73 14.02 5.96
CA GLU A 83 11.96 15.45 6.25
C GLU A 83 13.45 15.64 6.55
N SER A 84 14.14 16.52 5.83
CA SER A 84 15.55 16.83 6.10
C SER A 84 15.70 18.15 6.87
N PHE A 85 16.64 18.13 7.82
CA PHE A 85 16.90 19.17 8.80
C PHE A 85 18.40 19.48 8.78
N GLY A 86 18.84 20.17 7.72
CA GLY A 86 20.22 20.60 7.52
C GLY A 86 21.19 19.46 7.18
N ASN A 87 21.62 18.70 8.20
CA ASN A 87 22.50 17.54 8.03
C ASN A 87 21.91 16.24 8.61
N SER A 88 20.66 16.27 9.06
CA SER A 88 19.95 15.10 9.63
C SER A 88 18.66 14.84 8.84
N VAL A 89 18.36 13.57 8.57
CA VAL A 89 17.14 13.17 7.85
C VAL A 89 16.25 12.39 8.82
N ASN A 90 15.00 12.82 8.97
CA ASN A 90 13.99 12.15 9.76
C ASN A 90 12.98 11.43 8.87
N LEU A 91 12.50 10.28 9.35
CA LEU A 91 11.52 9.44 8.68
C LEU A 91 10.38 9.16 9.65
N SER A 92 9.15 9.54 9.30
CA SER A 92 7.96 9.31 10.12
C SER A 92 6.99 8.34 9.43
N THR A 93 6.51 7.36 10.19
CA THR A 93 5.49 6.38 9.74
C THR A 93 4.13 6.60 10.40
N GLY A 94 3.98 7.66 11.19
CA GLY A 94 2.87 7.85 12.12
C GLY A 94 2.90 6.92 13.36
N VAL A 95 3.61 5.78 13.30
CA VAL A 95 3.85 4.86 14.42
C VAL A 95 5.24 5.09 15.03
N VAL A 96 6.25 5.31 14.18
CA VAL A 96 7.65 5.51 14.57
C VAL A 96 8.22 6.72 13.85
N ASN A 97 9.01 7.51 14.58
CA ASN A 97 9.91 8.52 14.02
C ASN A 97 11.34 8.00 14.13
N ALA A 98 11.98 7.68 13.01
CA ALA A 98 13.37 7.26 12.90
C ALA A 98 14.24 8.40 12.33
N SER A 99 15.54 8.31 12.53
CA SER A 99 16.53 9.27 12.02
C SER A 99 17.67 8.54 11.31
N VAL A 100 18.17 9.11 10.21
CA VAL A 100 19.37 8.60 9.53
C VAL A 100 20.61 8.91 10.36
N THR A 101 21.30 7.85 10.83
CA THR A 101 22.51 7.94 11.67
C THR A 101 23.80 7.83 10.87
N GLY A 102 23.73 7.67 9.55
CA GLY A 102 24.90 7.61 8.66
C GLY A 102 24.63 6.92 7.33
N VAL A 103 25.68 6.82 6.51
CA VAL A 103 25.70 6.11 5.23
C VAL A 103 26.50 4.82 5.41
N VAL A 104 25.92 3.68 5.00
CA VAL A 104 26.60 2.37 5.00
C VAL A 104 27.26 2.12 3.64
N TYR A 105 26.58 2.50 2.56
CA TYR A 105 27.05 2.42 1.18
C TYR A 105 26.32 3.44 0.31
N GLN A 106 27.00 4.06 -0.67
CA GLN A 106 26.37 4.96 -1.63
C GLN A 106 27.20 4.98 -2.92
N ASP A 107 26.57 4.68 -4.05
CA ASP A 107 27.10 4.92 -5.41
C ASP A 107 26.07 5.69 -6.25
N ASN A 108 26.12 5.61 -7.58
CA ASN A 108 25.14 6.28 -8.46
C ASN A 108 23.86 5.45 -8.73
N LYS A 109 23.64 4.33 -8.04
CA LYS A 109 22.52 3.39 -8.28
C LYS A 109 21.93 2.76 -7.02
N LEU A 110 22.69 2.72 -5.94
CA LEU A 110 22.30 2.13 -4.66
C LEU A 110 22.80 3.02 -3.52
N ALA A 111 21.86 3.50 -2.70
CA ALA A 111 22.17 4.07 -1.40
C ALA A 111 21.69 3.14 -0.28
N ILE A 112 22.48 2.98 0.77
CA ILE A 112 22.14 2.27 2.00
C ILE A 112 22.40 3.21 3.18
N TYR A 113 21.32 3.70 3.78
CA TYR A 113 21.35 4.62 4.92
C TYR A 113 21.04 3.87 6.21
N ARG A 114 21.74 4.24 7.29
CA ARG A 114 21.62 3.60 8.60
C ARG A 114 20.54 4.30 9.43
N LEU A 115 19.64 3.55 10.09
CA LEU A 115 18.59 4.11 10.95
C LEU A 115 18.77 3.74 12.43
N ASP A 116 18.37 4.66 13.31
CA ASP A 116 18.29 4.42 14.76
C ASP A 116 17.10 3.55 15.20
N LYS A 117 16.07 3.44 14.36
CA LYS A 117 14.82 2.70 14.62
C LYS A 117 14.34 1.96 13.37
N VAL A 118 13.68 0.83 13.57
CA VAL A 118 13.01 0.06 12.51
C VAL A 118 11.75 0.83 12.07
N LEU A 119 11.58 1.02 10.76
CA LEU A 119 10.38 1.65 10.19
C LEU A 119 9.19 0.68 10.30
N LEU A 120 8.10 1.13 10.92
CA LEU A 120 6.91 0.31 11.18
C LEU A 120 5.70 0.81 10.38
N PRO A 121 5.17 0.03 9.42
CA PRO A 121 4.00 0.43 8.65
C PRO A 121 2.73 0.54 9.52
N LEU A 122 1.89 1.54 9.24
CA LEU A 122 0.68 1.83 10.01
C LEU A 122 -0.35 0.69 9.96
N ASP A 123 -0.45 -0.01 8.82
CA ASP A 123 -1.35 -1.17 8.61
C ASP A 123 -1.13 -2.32 9.63
N PHE A 124 0.06 -2.40 10.24
CA PHE A 124 0.39 -3.45 11.22
C PHE A 124 -0.25 -3.17 12.60
N PHE A 125 -0.72 -1.93 12.82
CA PHE A 125 -1.31 -1.43 14.07
C PHE A 125 -2.79 -1.02 13.89
N GLY A 126 -3.27 -0.99 12.65
CA GLY A 126 -4.70 -0.83 12.36
C GLY A 126 -5.53 -1.95 12.98
N THR A 127 -6.70 -1.62 13.51
CA THR A 127 -7.66 -2.63 13.99
C THR A 127 -8.04 -3.55 12.83
N LYS A 128 -7.75 -4.85 12.98
CA LYS A 128 -8.09 -5.93 12.04
C LYS A 128 -9.42 -5.66 11.34
N ALA A 129 -9.37 -5.24 10.08
CA ALA A 129 -10.56 -5.06 9.27
C ALA A 129 -11.38 -6.36 9.30
N PRO A 130 -12.72 -6.30 9.46
CA PRO A 130 -13.54 -7.51 9.36
C PRO A 130 -13.28 -8.16 8.01
N ALA A 131 -12.69 -9.36 8.02
CA ALA A 131 -12.42 -10.09 6.79
C ALA A 131 -13.78 -10.32 6.11
N SER A 132 -13.92 -9.82 4.87
CA SER A 132 -15.17 -9.91 4.10
C SER A 132 -15.70 -11.33 4.18
N ALA A 133 -16.83 -11.50 4.88
CA ALA A 133 -17.39 -12.82 5.12
C ALA A 133 -17.58 -13.53 3.77
N PRO A 134 -17.17 -14.81 3.64
CA PRO A 134 -17.35 -15.54 2.39
C PRO A 134 -18.81 -15.48 1.99
N VAL A 135 -19.12 -14.82 0.87
CA VAL A 135 -20.48 -14.74 0.34
C VAL A 135 -20.99 -16.17 0.18
N ALA A 136 -22.04 -16.50 0.93
CA ALA A 136 -22.44 -17.89 1.09
C ALA A 136 -22.87 -18.46 -0.26
N ALA A 137 -22.05 -19.36 -0.80
CA ALA A 137 -22.28 -20.01 -2.08
C ALA A 137 -23.43 -21.03 -1.98
N ALA A 138 -24.66 -20.52 -1.86
CA ALA A 138 -25.88 -21.30 -1.91
C ALA A 138 -25.96 -22.01 -3.26
N LYS A 139 -25.85 -23.35 -3.24
CA LYS A 139 -25.81 -24.18 -4.44
C LYS A 139 -27.16 -24.15 -5.18
N ALA A 140 -27.13 -23.90 -6.48
CA ALA A 140 -28.21 -24.31 -7.40
C ALA A 140 -28.26 -25.85 -7.53
N PRO A 141 -29.36 -26.48 -8.02
CA PRO A 141 -29.53 -26.57 -9.49
C PRO A 141 -30.97 -26.74 -10.08
N LYS A 142 -31.16 -26.13 -11.27
CA LYS A 142 -31.83 -26.63 -12.52
C LYS A 142 -33.35 -26.98 -12.64
N SER A 143 -33.88 -26.57 -13.81
CA SER A 143 -34.91 -27.21 -14.70
C SER A 143 -36.38 -27.35 -14.24
N ASP A 144 -37.41 -27.29 -15.10
CA ASP A 144 -37.61 -26.88 -16.53
C ASP A 144 -39.12 -26.55 -16.74
N LYS A 145 -39.50 -25.96 -17.90
CA LYS A 145 -40.85 -25.79 -18.50
C LYS A 145 -41.90 -24.90 -17.81
N GLY A 146 -42.42 -23.94 -18.59
CA GLY A 146 -43.85 -24.03 -18.96
C GLY A 146 -44.74 -22.78 -18.93
N LYS A 147 -44.71 -21.99 -20.01
CA LYS A 147 -45.91 -21.52 -20.76
C LYS A 147 -46.96 -20.59 -20.08
N SER A 148 -46.88 -19.31 -20.49
CA SER A 148 -48.00 -18.43 -20.96
C SER A 148 -48.94 -17.72 -19.97
N SER A 149 -49.17 -16.43 -20.26
CA SER A 149 -50.42 -15.62 -20.09
C SER A 149 -50.98 -15.39 -18.66
N SER A 150 -51.62 -14.27 -18.33
CA SER A 150 -52.15 -13.16 -19.15
C SER A 150 -51.80 -11.77 -18.57
N ALA A 151 -52.12 -10.71 -19.33
CA ALA A 151 -52.37 -9.36 -18.80
C ALA A 151 -53.90 -9.13 -18.66
N GLU A 152 -54.32 -7.87 -18.51
CA GLU A 152 -55.71 -7.35 -18.51
C GLU A 152 -56.54 -7.68 -17.24
N ASP A 153 -57.27 -6.73 -16.63
CA ASP A 153 -57.05 -5.26 -16.58
C ASP A 153 -57.50 -4.71 -15.19
N ASP A 154 -58.18 -3.59 -14.89
CA ASP A 154 -58.83 -2.50 -15.66
C ASP A 154 -58.68 -1.16 -14.89
N ASP A 155 -58.62 0.00 -15.59
CA ASP A 155 -59.54 1.18 -15.44
C ASP A 155 -59.06 2.43 -16.25
N GLU A 156 -59.99 3.32 -16.62
CA GLU A 156 -59.80 4.45 -17.56
C GLU A 156 -59.16 5.73 -16.96
N SER A 157 -58.41 6.48 -17.80
CA SER A 157 -58.84 7.85 -18.17
C SER A 157 -58.12 8.43 -19.40
N SER A 158 -58.89 9.19 -20.18
CA SER A 158 -58.50 10.17 -21.21
C SER A 158 -57.27 11.06 -20.86
N THR A 159 -56.52 11.64 -21.81
CA THR A 159 -57.02 12.44 -22.96
C THR A 159 -56.06 12.47 -24.17
N THR A 160 -56.57 12.97 -25.30
CA THR A 160 -56.02 12.95 -26.67
C THR A 160 -54.95 14.01 -27.02
N GLN A 161 -54.34 13.84 -28.20
CA GLN A 161 -53.71 14.86 -29.08
C GLN A 161 -52.31 15.41 -28.67
N ASP A 162 -51.41 15.75 -29.60
CA ASP A 162 -51.17 15.31 -31.00
C ASP A 162 -49.80 15.82 -31.49
N GLN A 163 -49.27 15.28 -32.60
CA GLN A 163 -48.22 15.86 -33.49
C GLN A 163 -46.82 16.18 -32.89
N LYS A 164 -45.68 16.13 -33.61
CA LYS A 164 -45.30 15.68 -34.97
C LYS A 164 -43.79 15.95 -35.17
N SER A 165 -43.15 15.26 -36.13
CA SER A 165 -41.83 15.60 -36.74
C SER A 165 -40.58 15.48 -35.85
N SER A 166 -39.37 15.32 -36.40
CA SER A 166 -38.91 14.78 -37.70
C SER A 166 -37.38 14.62 -37.64
N GLY A 167 -36.82 13.61 -38.32
CA GLY A 167 -35.37 13.37 -38.39
C GLY A 167 -35.08 12.00 -38.99
#